data_AF-B9G1A5-F1
#
_entry.id   AF-B9G1A5-F1
#
_cell.length_a   1.000
_cell.length_b   1.000
_cell.length_c   1.000
_cell.angle_alpha   90.00
_cell.angle_beta   90.00
_cell.angle_gamma   90.00
#
_symmetry.space_group_name_H-M   'P 1'
#
loop_
_entity.id
_entity.type
_entity.pdbx_description
1 polymer ?
#
loop_
_entity_poly.entity_id
_entity_poly.type
_entity_poly.pdbx_seq_one_letter_code
_entity_poly.pdbx_strand_id
1 'polypeptide(L)'
;MGTFLGHFVPGLAFAILGLWHALNTVRAYKLKGASGFRAAAWFPFPSPVPGLKHLELYLLLSFSVLAIVDQLVDFPLLSFTIQPDALEHATMYLHLAVYASVALAADGVAASSSHHGGAQAQLGEVVPSADHAGLEGHYHWLLQLVVTASLVSTSATVVLPRSFAVAVVRSASVLFQGLWFIVMGFALWVPALVPRGCHGAEAGGGAMRSAVACPTDEAARRAVVMANLQFSWVLAGVWAVTAYLCLRVGGSRSMEYRQIQAPSGGDVGALAGDGDATQSQKRVFPVSDNV
;
A
#
# COMPACT_ATOMS: atom_id res chain seq x y z
N MET A 1 -23.70 4.56 -0.70
CA MET A 1 -24.09 3.44 -1.60
C MET A 1 -23.06 3.31 -2.69
N GLY A 2 -22.40 2.16 -2.81
CA GLY A 2 -21.32 2.00 -3.78
C GLY A 2 -21.81 1.65 -5.19
N THR A 3 -21.03 2.07 -6.18
CA THR A 3 -21.24 1.70 -7.60
C THR A 3 -20.16 0.71 -8.04
N PHE A 4 -20.36 0.07 -9.18
CA PHE A 4 -19.32 -0.77 -9.80
C PHE A 4 -17.99 0.01 -9.94
N LEU A 5 -18.05 1.22 -10.51
CA LEU A 5 -16.87 2.06 -10.70
C LEU A 5 -16.27 2.54 -9.37
N GLY A 6 -17.12 2.82 -8.38
CA GLY A 6 -16.72 3.19 -7.03
C GLY A 6 -15.95 2.09 -6.28
N HIS A 7 -16.08 0.82 -6.69
CA HIS A 7 -15.26 -0.28 -6.16
C HIS A 7 -14.08 -0.62 -7.07
N PHE A 8 -14.31 -0.65 -8.38
CA PHE A 8 -13.31 -1.08 -9.34
C PHE A 8 -12.12 -0.11 -9.42
N VAL A 9 -12.37 1.21 -9.51
CA VAL A 9 -11.31 2.21 -9.67
C VAL A 9 -10.42 2.29 -8.42
N PRO A 10 -10.96 2.44 -7.20
CA PRO A 10 -10.13 2.42 -5.99
C PRO A 10 -9.45 1.06 -5.79
N GLY A 11 -10.13 -0.03 -6.12
CA GLY A 11 -9.57 -1.38 -6.05
C GLY A 11 -8.33 -1.55 -6.93
N LEU A 12 -8.38 -1.07 -8.18
CA LEU A 12 -7.25 -1.09 -9.09
C LEU A 12 -6.09 -0.23 -8.56
N ALA A 13 -6.37 0.96 -8.04
CA ALA A 13 -5.36 1.83 -7.46
C ALA A 13 -4.64 1.15 -6.27
N PHE A 14 -5.38 0.58 -5.33
CA PHE A 14 -4.81 -0.16 -4.20
C PHE A 14 -4.05 -1.41 -4.62
N ALA A 15 -4.52 -2.14 -5.65
CA ALA A 15 -3.84 -3.33 -6.13
C ALA A 15 -2.48 -2.98 -6.77
N ILE A 16 -2.43 -1.94 -7.61
CA ILE A 16 -1.19 -1.43 -8.21
C ILE A 16 -0.24 -0.95 -7.11
N LEU A 17 -0.74 -0.16 -6.15
CA LEU A 17 0.04 0.34 -5.04
C LEU A 17 0.60 -0.81 -4.18
N GLY A 18 -0.24 -1.76 -3.77
CA GLY A 18 0.17 -2.91 -2.97
C GLY A 18 1.26 -3.74 -3.65
N LEU A 19 1.12 -4.01 -4.95
CA LEU A 19 2.13 -4.72 -5.75
C LEU A 19 3.43 -3.90 -5.86
N TRP A 20 3.32 -2.59 -6.09
CA TRP A 20 4.44 -1.66 -6.12
C TRP A 20 5.23 -1.69 -4.81
N HIS A 21 4.54 -1.61 -3.67
CA HIS A 21 5.17 -1.70 -2.36
C HIS A 21 5.79 -3.08 -2.10
N ALA A 22 5.14 -4.17 -2.49
CA ALA A 22 5.67 -5.52 -2.29
C ALA A 22 6.97 -5.72 -3.07
N LEU A 23 6.99 -5.33 -4.34
CA LEU A 23 8.18 -5.41 -5.20
C LEU A 23 9.35 -4.60 -4.63
N ASN A 24 9.11 -3.34 -4.26
CA ASN A 24 10.17 -2.48 -3.75
C ASN A 24 10.63 -2.86 -2.35
N THR A 25 9.75 -3.37 -1.50
CA THR A 25 10.10 -3.91 -0.17
C THR A 25 11.03 -5.11 -0.31
N VAL A 26 10.70 -6.07 -1.19
CA VAL A 26 11.55 -7.23 -1.47
C VAL A 26 12.90 -6.79 -2.05
N ARG A 27 12.91 -5.89 -3.04
CA ARG A 27 14.16 -5.36 -3.62
C ARG A 27 15.03 -4.68 -2.55
N ALA A 28 14.44 -3.82 -1.72
CA ALA A 28 15.17 -3.11 -0.67
C ALA A 28 15.78 -4.08 0.36
N TYR A 29 15.05 -5.12 0.76
CA TYR A 29 15.57 -6.14 1.68
C TYR A 29 16.72 -6.94 1.07
N LYS A 30 16.58 -7.37 -0.18
CA LYS A 30 17.64 -8.13 -0.87
C LYS A 30 18.91 -7.30 -1.10
N LEU A 31 18.77 -6.01 -1.40
CA LEU A 31 19.92 -5.11 -1.62
C LEU A 31 20.63 -4.71 -0.33
N LYS A 32 19.89 -4.43 0.75
CA LYS A 32 20.44 -3.92 2.01
C LYS A 32 20.74 -5.02 3.04
N GLY A 33 20.23 -6.23 2.81
CA GLY A 33 20.30 -7.34 3.76
C GLY A 33 19.48 -7.10 5.05
N ALA A 34 19.53 -8.07 5.95
CA ALA A 34 18.78 -8.02 7.21
C ALA A 34 19.24 -6.89 8.16
N SER A 35 20.52 -6.54 8.14
CA SER A 35 21.09 -5.49 9.00
C SER A 35 20.81 -4.07 8.50
N GLY A 36 20.68 -3.88 7.17
CA GLY A 36 20.48 -2.57 6.54
C GLY A 36 19.03 -2.26 6.15
N PHE A 37 18.12 -3.23 6.22
CA PHE A 37 16.73 -3.03 5.83
C PHE A 37 15.98 -2.11 6.80
N ARG A 38 15.19 -1.19 6.22
CA ARG A 38 14.17 -0.41 6.91
C ARG A 38 12.94 -0.29 6.01
N ALA A 39 11.77 -0.47 6.59
CA ALA A 39 10.48 -0.25 5.96
C ALA A 39 10.37 1.22 5.53
N ALA A 40 9.86 1.43 4.32
CA ALA A 40 9.62 2.76 3.77
C ALA A 40 8.11 3.01 3.65
N ALA A 41 7.71 4.25 3.93
CA ALA A 41 6.31 4.66 3.83
C ALA A 41 5.86 4.79 2.37
N TRP A 42 6.77 5.19 1.47
CA TRP A 42 6.58 5.33 0.02
C TRP A 42 7.87 4.94 -0.73
N PHE A 43 7.80 4.69 -2.04
CA PHE A 43 8.96 4.38 -2.86
C PHE A 43 9.13 5.34 -4.05
N PRO A 44 10.36 5.76 -4.37
CA PRO A 44 10.60 6.65 -5.50
C PRO A 44 10.34 5.93 -6.82
N PHE A 45 9.71 6.62 -7.76
CA PHE A 45 9.48 6.07 -9.10
C PHE A 45 10.75 6.19 -9.96
N PRO A 46 11.22 5.11 -10.60
CA PRO A 46 12.42 5.11 -11.42
C PRO A 46 12.14 5.81 -12.75
N SER A 47 12.39 7.12 -12.79
CA SER A 47 12.27 7.95 -13.99
C SER A 47 13.46 8.89 -14.12
N PRO A 48 13.95 9.15 -15.35
CA PRO A 48 14.97 10.17 -15.59
C PRO A 48 14.47 11.60 -15.34
N VAL A 49 13.15 11.80 -15.21
CA VAL A 49 12.55 13.11 -14.93
C VAL A 49 12.47 13.31 -13.40
N PRO A 50 13.17 14.31 -12.81
CA PRO A 50 13.20 14.53 -11.36
C PRO A 50 11.82 14.74 -10.75
N GLY A 51 10.91 15.40 -11.49
CA GLY A 51 9.53 15.64 -11.05
C GLY A 51 8.68 14.37 -10.91
N LEU A 52 9.11 13.23 -11.47
CA LEU A 52 8.38 11.97 -11.32
C LEU A 52 8.84 11.15 -10.13
N LYS A 53 9.88 11.58 -9.37
CA LYS A 53 10.37 10.88 -8.18
C LYS A 53 9.25 10.55 -7.19
N HIS A 54 8.33 11.49 -6.95
CA HIS A 54 7.23 11.37 -5.98
C HIS A 54 5.89 10.95 -6.62
N LEU A 55 5.92 10.28 -7.77
CA LEU A 55 4.71 9.91 -8.51
C LEU A 55 3.66 9.20 -7.64
N GLU A 56 4.09 8.29 -6.76
CA GLU A 56 3.21 7.61 -5.81
C GLU A 56 2.42 8.61 -4.93
N LEU A 57 3.11 9.60 -4.35
CA LEU A 57 2.50 10.60 -3.48
C LEU A 57 1.60 11.57 -4.26
N TYR A 58 2.00 11.96 -5.48
CA TYR A 58 1.17 12.81 -6.34
C TYR A 58 -0.11 12.11 -6.78
N LEU A 59 -0.04 10.83 -7.13
CA LEU A 59 -1.22 10.03 -7.47
C LEU A 59 -2.13 9.86 -6.25
N LEU A 60 -1.57 9.56 -5.07
CA LEU A 60 -2.34 9.47 -3.83
C LEU A 60 -3.05 10.78 -3.48
N LEU A 61 -2.34 11.91 -3.55
CA LEU A 61 -2.91 13.23 -3.27
C LEU A 61 -3.99 13.60 -4.28
N SER A 62 -3.71 13.43 -5.57
CA SER A 62 -4.66 13.76 -6.65
C SER A 62 -5.93 12.91 -6.56
N PHE A 63 -5.78 11.60 -6.34
CA PHE A 63 -6.92 10.69 -6.15
C PHE A 63 -7.75 11.08 -4.92
N SER A 64 -7.10 11.40 -3.80
CA SER A 64 -7.78 11.81 -2.57
C SER A 64 -8.58 13.11 -2.77
N VAL A 65 -7.99 14.12 -3.41
CA VAL A 65 -8.67 15.40 -3.68
C VAL A 65 -9.85 15.20 -4.62
N LEU A 66 -9.67 14.45 -5.71
CA LEU A 66 -10.76 14.17 -6.66
C LEU A 66 -11.91 13.41 -5.98
N ALA A 67 -11.60 12.44 -5.11
CA ALA A 67 -12.60 11.70 -4.37
C ALA A 67 -13.34 12.57 -3.34
N ILE A 68 -12.65 13.48 -2.65
CA ILE A 68 -13.30 14.47 -1.77
C ILE A 68 -14.25 15.35 -2.58
N VAL A 69 -13.81 15.86 -3.74
CA VAL A 69 -14.66 16.69 -4.61
C VAL A 69 -15.90 15.91 -5.06
N ASP A 70 -15.75 14.67 -5.51
CA ASP A 70 -16.87 13.80 -5.90
C ASP A 70 -17.89 13.64 -4.77
N GLN A 71 -17.44 13.35 -3.54
CA GLN A 71 -18.32 13.22 -2.38
C GLN A 71 -18.99 14.54 -1.96
N LEU A 72 -18.38 15.70 -2.28
CA LEU A 72 -18.90 17.03 -1.92
C LEU A 72 -19.77 17.66 -3.02
N VAL A 73 -19.59 17.29 -4.29
CA VAL A 73 -20.39 17.81 -5.41
C VAL A 73 -21.83 17.33 -5.32
N ASP A 74 -22.03 16.10 -4.85
CA ASP A 74 -23.37 15.54 -4.58
C ASP A 74 -23.98 16.05 -3.27
N PHE A 75 -23.25 16.87 -2.50
CA PHE A 75 -23.72 17.42 -1.23
C PHE A 75 -24.68 18.59 -1.50
N PRO A 76 -25.96 18.50 -1.10
CA PRO A 76 -26.88 19.61 -1.28
C PRO A 76 -26.60 20.67 -0.20
N LEU A 77 -25.64 21.56 -0.49
CA LEU A 77 -25.19 22.64 0.40
C LEU A 77 -26.34 23.53 0.91
N LEU A 78 -27.47 23.56 0.22
CA LEU A 78 -28.66 24.36 0.54
C LEU A 78 -29.75 23.60 1.33
N SER A 79 -29.60 22.28 1.53
CA SER A 79 -30.65 21.46 2.17
C SER A 79 -30.47 21.23 3.67
N PHE A 80 -29.33 21.58 4.26
CA PHE A 80 -28.98 21.30 5.68
C PHE A 80 -29.20 19.84 6.12
N THR A 81 -29.36 18.91 5.18
CA THR A 81 -29.47 17.49 5.47
C THR A 81 -28.06 16.92 5.47
N ILE A 82 -27.48 16.75 6.66
CA ILE A 82 -26.18 16.11 6.82
C ILE A 82 -26.31 14.68 6.27
N GLN A 83 -25.58 14.36 5.20
CA GLN A 83 -25.40 12.99 4.73
C GLN A 83 -24.14 12.43 5.42
N PRO A 84 -24.29 11.68 6.54
CA PRO A 84 -23.15 11.20 7.32
C PRO A 84 -22.21 10.33 6.48
N ASP A 85 -22.75 9.46 5.61
CA ASP A 85 -21.96 8.60 4.74
C ASP A 85 -20.99 9.40 3.85
N ALA A 86 -21.45 10.47 3.18
CA ALA A 86 -20.60 11.27 2.29
C ALA A 86 -19.48 11.98 3.08
N LEU A 87 -19.78 12.42 4.30
CA LEU A 87 -18.79 13.03 5.19
C LEU A 87 -17.79 11.99 5.72
N GLU A 88 -18.23 10.77 6.03
CA GLU A 88 -17.35 9.67 6.42
C GLU A 88 -16.38 9.28 5.28
N HIS A 89 -16.88 9.17 4.04
CA HIS A 89 -16.01 8.89 2.89
C HIS A 89 -15.05 10.07 2.61
N ALA A 90 -15.55 11.31 2.62
CA ALA A 90 -14.72 12.49 2.42
C ALA A 90 -13.64 12.63 3.51
N THR A 91 -13.98 12.35 4.78
CA THR A 91 -12.99 12.37 5.87
C THR A 91 -11.96 11.26 5.70
N MET A 92 -12.31 10.05 5.28
CA MET A 92 -11.34 8.99 4.96
C MET A 92 -10.33 9.46 3.90
N TYR A 93 -10.79 10.07 2.80
CA TYR A 93 -9.90 10.61 1.76
C TYR A 93 -9.09 11.82 2.24
N LEU A 94 -9.64 12.65 3.14
CA LEU A 94 -8.91 13.76 3.76
C LEU A 94 -7.68 13.25 4.52
N HIS A 95 -7.81 12.16 5.29
CA HIS A 95 -6.67 11.57 5.99
C HIS A 95 -5.57 11.14 4.99
N LEU A 96 -5.95 10.53 3.86
CA LEU A 96 -4.98 10.14 2.83
C LEU A 96 -4.31 11.36 2.16
N ALA A 97 -5.06 12.44 1.91
CA ALA A 97 -4.51 13.68 1.38
C ALA A 97 -3.52 14.35 2.35
N VAL A 98 -3.84 14.38 3.65
CA VAL A 98 -2.94 14.88 4.70
C VAL A 98 -1.66 14.04 4.76
N TYR A 99 -1.77 12.71 4.75
CA TYR A 99 -0.62 11.82 4.71
C TYR A 99 0.31 12.11 3.53
N ALA A 100 -0.24 12.18 2.31
CA ALA A 100 0.56 12.44 1.10
C ALA A 100 1.22 13.83 1.14
N SER A 101 0.50 14.84 1.63
CA SER A 101 1.01 16.21 1.78
C SER A 101 2.17 16.30 2.76
N VAL A 102 2.04 15.66 3.93
CA VAL A 102 3.10 15.61 4.95
C VAL A 102 4.33 14.85 4.42
N ALA A 103 4.13 13.73 3.71
CA ALA A 103 5.22 12.96 3.13
C ALA A 103 6.00 13.76 2.06
N LEU A 104 5.31 14.53 1.21
CA LEU A 104 5.91 15.43 0.24
C LEU A 104 6.69 16.57 0.93
N ALA A 105 6.11 17.18 1.96
CA ALA A 105 6.75 18.25 2.72
C ALA A 105 8.01 17.77 3.46
N ALA A 106 7.97 16.57 4.06
CA ALA A 106 9.10 15.99 4.78
C ALA A 106 10.31 15.73 3.86
N ASP A 107 10.10 15.27 2.62
CA ASP A 107 11.20 15.09 1.66
C ASP A 107 11.77 16.43 1.18
N GLY A 108 10.92 17.46 1.04
CA GLY A 108 11.36 18.83 0.72
C GLY A 108 12.23 19.46 1.81
N VAL A 109 11.91 19.22 3.09
CA VAL A 109 12.70 19.70 4.23
C VAL A 109 14.00 18.89 4.41
N ALA A 110 13.96 17.57 4.19
CA ALA A 110 15.15 16.70 4.26
C ALA A 110 16.18 17.01 3.16
N ALA A 111 15.76 17.55 2.02
CA ALA A 111 16.67 18.06 0.99
C ALA A 111 17.44 19.32 1.43
N SER A 112 17.00 20.00 2.48
CA SER A 112 17.62 21.24 3.00
C SER A 112 18.44 21.03 4.28
N SER A 113 18.42 19.84 4.90
CA SER A 113 19.26 19.54 6.07
C SER A 113 19.42 18.03 6.27
N SER A 114 20.67 17.59 6.35
CA SER A 114 21.02 16.20 6.70
C SER A 114 20.74 15.97 8.18
N HIS A 115 19.51 15.60 8.57
CA HIS A 115 19.23 14.87 9.82
C HIS A 115 17.79 14.30 9.87
N HIS A 116 17.75 12.97 9.98
CA HIS A 116 16.73 12.07 10.56
C HIS A 116 15.37 12.62 11.02
N GLY A 117 14.29 12.01 10.52
CA GLY A 117 13.00 11.97 11.22
C GLY A 117 11.86 11.53 10.32
N GLY A 118 11.51 10.24 10.37
CA GLY A 118 10.30 9.75 9.71
C GLY A 118 9.05 10.34 10.36
N ALA A 119 8.54 11.42 9.78
CA ALA A 119 7.21 11.94 10.11
C ALA A 119 6.17 11.04 9.44
N GLN A 120 5.79 9.95 10.10
CA GLN A 120 4.54 9.25 9.78
C GLN A 120 3.47 9.80 10.71
N ALA A 121 2.59 10.64 10.16
CA ALA A 121 1.33 10.99 10.79
C ALA A 121 0.52 9.70 10.95
N GLN A 122 0.37 9.23 12.20
CA GLN A 122 -0.68 8.30 12.56
C GLN A 122 -2.00 9.06 12.45
N LEU A 123 -2.77 8.73 11.43
CA LEU A 123 -4.14 9.19 11.28
C LEU A 123 -5.04 8.06 11.74
N GLY A 124 -5.76 8.31 12.83
CA GLY A 124 -6.72 7.38 13.41
C GLY A 124 -7.88 7.15 12.45
N GLU A 125 -8.24 5.88 12.26
CA GLU A 125 -9.50 5.54 11.62
C GLU A 125 -10.63 5.60 12.64
N VAL A 126 -11.62 6.44 12.36
CA VAL A 126 -13.00 6.16 12.74
C VAL A 126 -13.44 4.97 11.88
N VAL A 127 -13.88 3.88 12.51
CA VAL A 127 -14.47 2.72 11.85
C VAL A 127 -15.96 2.99 11.70
N PRO A 128 -16.49 3.27 10.49
CA PRO A 128 -17.92 3.36 10.30
C PRO A 128 -18.47 1.94 10.15
N SER A 129 -19.33 1.54 11.07
CA SER A 129 -20.18 0.35 10.94
C SER A 129 -21.31 0.69 9.98
N ALA A 130 -21.08 0.49 8.69
CA ALA A 130 -22.19 0.44 7.76
C ALA A 130 -22.92 -0.90 7.99
N ASP A 131 -23.96 -0.86 8.82
CA ASP A 131 -24.85 -2.00 9.09
C ASP A 131 -25.67 -2.33 7.82
N HIS A 132 -25.02 -2.94 6.84
CA HIS A 132 -25.68 -3.49 5.67
C HIS A 132 -26.16 -4.90 6.01
N ALA A 133 -27.44 -5.05 6.37
CA ALA A 133 -28.06 -6.36 6.40
C ALA A 133 -28.06 -6.95 4.97
N GLY A 134 -27.43 -8.12 4.78
CA GLY A 134 -27.42 -8.83 3.49
C GLY A 134 -26.02 -9.15 2.95
N LEU A 135 -25.96 -9.53 1.67
CA LEU A 135 -24.74 -10.04 1.04
C LEU A 135 -23.66 -8.96 0.90
N GLU A 136 -24.03 -7.75 0.51
CA GLU A 136 -23.10 -6.61 0.41
C GLU A 136 -22.40 -6.32 1.73
N GLY A 137 -23.14 -6.32 2.84
CA GLY A 137 -22.56 -6.16 4.17
C GLY A 137 -21.56 -7.25 4.53
N HIS A 138 -21.82 -8.50 4.12
CA HIS A 138 -20.85 -9.58 4.30
C HIS A 138 -19.55 -9.34 3.52
N TYR A 139 -19.64 -8.85 2.29
CA TYR A 139 -18.47 -8.46 1.48
C TYR A 139 -17.69 -7.31 2.13
N HIS A 140 -18.39 -6.29 2.65
CA HIS A 140 -17.76 -5.18 3.37
C HIS A 140 -17.17 -5.59 4.71
N TRP A 141 -17.80 -6.51 5.44
CA TRP A 141 -17.24 -7.06 6.68
C TRP A 141 -15.92 -7.79 6.41
N LEU A 142 -15.85 -8.60 5.35
CA LEU A 142 -14.61 -9.23 4.92
C LEU A 142 -13.54 -8.19 4.54
N LEU A 143 -13.94 -7.10 3.89
CA LEU A 143 -13.04 -5.98 3.59
C LEU A 143 -12.49 -5.33 4.87
N GLN A 144 -13.34 -5.09 5.88
CA GLN A 144 -12.94 -4.50 7.17
C GLN A 144 -11.87 -5.34 7.88
N LEU A 145 -11.92 -6.68 7.78
CA LEU A 145 -10.86 -7.54 8.31
C LEU A 145 -9.50 -7.26 7.65
N VAL A 146 -9.48 -7.09 6.33
CA VAL A 146 -8.24 -6.81 5.58
C VAL A 146 -7.71 -5.41 5.88
N VAL A 147 -8.60 -4.42 5.95
CA VAL A 147 -8.25 -3.05 6.35
C VAL A 147 -7.65 -3.05 7.76
N THR A 148 -8.26 -3.76 8.70
CA THR A 148 -7.72 -3.92 10.06
C THR A 148 -6.33 -4.57 10.05
N ALA A 149 -6.11 -5.59 9.23
CA ALA A 149 -4.78 -6.20 9.08
C ALA A 149 -3.74 -5.23 8.47
N SER A 150 -4.15 -4.41 7.50
CA SER A 150 -3.33 -3.33 6.94
C SER A 150 -2.97 -2.28 8.01
N LEU A 151 -3.93 -1.89 8.85
CA LEU A 151 -3.71 -0.94 9.95
C LEU A 151 -2.74 -1.52 10.99
N VAL A 152 -2.98 -2.74 11.46
CA VAL A 152 -2.12 -3.42 12.44
C VAL A 152 -0.70 -3.57 11.89
N SER A 153 -0.53 -4.05 10.65
CA SER A 153 0.80 -4.18 10.04
C SER A 153 1.49 -2.84 9.81
N THR A 154 0.75 -1.79 9.45
CA THR A 154 1.29 -0.42 9.34
C THR A 154 1.76 0.10 10.69
N SER A 155 0.96 -0.04 11.75
CA SER A 155 1.38 0.34 13.11
C SER A 155 2.63 -0.45 13.56
N ALA A 156 2.68 -1.74 13.22
CA ALA A 156 3.84 -2.57 13.51
C ALA A 156 5.10 -2.14 12.74
N THR A 157 4.99 -1.54 11.53
CA THR A 157 6.16 -0.97 10.84
C THR A 157 6.73 0.26 11.55
N VAL A 158 5.94 0.97 12.35
CA VAL A 158 6.43 2.09 13.17
C VAL A 158 7.26 1.58 14.34
N VAL A 159 6.78 0.52 15.03
CA VAL A 159 7.46 -0.08 16.19
C VAL A 159 8.66 -0.92 15.76
N LEU A 160 8.53 -1.67 14.66
CA LEU A 160 9.52 -2.62 14.13
C LEU A 160 9.95 -2.24 12.70
N PRO A 161 10.55 -1.06 12.49
CA PRO A 161 10.86 -0.56 11.15
C PRO A 161 11.91 -1.40 10.41
N ARG A 162 12.65 -2.25 11.11
CA ARG A 162 13.64 -3.17 10.49
C ARG A 162 13.07 -4.55 10.17
N SER A 163 11.81 -4.83 10.50
CA SER A 163 11.20 -6.13 10.23
C SER A 163 10.73 -6.25 8.79
N PHE A 164 11.43 -7.07 8.01
CA PHE A 164 11.02 -7.40 6.65
C PHE A 164 9.65 -8.07 6.59
N ALA A 165 9.39 -9.00 7.51
CA ALA A 165 8.12 -9.72 7.56
C ALA A 165 6.94 -8.75 7.72
N VAL A 166 7.04 -7.79 8.65
CA VAL A 166 5.99 -6.80 8.88
C VAL A 166 5.80 -5.89 7.66
N ALA A 167 6.90 -5.46 7.03
CA ALA A 167 6.82 -4.62 5.83
C ALA A 167 6.18 -5.35 4.64
N VAL A 168 6.50 -6.63 4.44
CA VAL A 168 5.91 -7.48 3.39
C VAL A 168 4.44 -7.74 3.66
N VAL A 169 4.07 -8.12 4.90
CA VAL A 169 2.68 -8.30 5.32
C VAL A 169 1.87 -7.03 5.02
N ARG A 170 2.38 -5.85 5.41
CA ARG A 170 1.73 -4.57 5.11
C ARG A 170 1.43 -4.40 3.62
N SER A 171 2.45 -4.61 2.77
CA SER A 171 2.27 -4.47 1.32
C SER A 171 1.33 -5.52 0.72
N ALA A 172 1.37 -6.75 1.22
CA ALA A 172 0.47 -7.83 0.82
C ALA A 172 -0.98 -7.55 1.25
N SER A 173 -1.20 -6.99 2.43
CA SER A 173 -2.53 -6.58 2.92
C SER A 173 -3.13 -5.46 2.06
N VAL A 174 -2.33 -4.46 1.66
CA VAL A 174 -2.78 -3.40 0.73
C VAL A 174 -3.12 -3.97 -0.66
N LEU A 175 -2.30 -4.90 -1.18
CA LEU A 175 -2.60 -5.60 -2.43
C LEU A 175 -3.92 -6.38 -2.31
N PHE A 176 -4.10 -7.09 -1.19
CA PHE A 176 -5.32 -7.86 -0.94
C PHE A 176 -6.55 -6.97 -0.87
N GLN A 177 -6.47 -5.84 -0.17
CA GLN A 177 -7.53 -4.84 -0.11
C GLN A 177 -7.96 -4.42 -1.53
N GLY A 178 -7.00 -4.06 -2.40
CA GLY A 178 -7.31 -3.67 -3.78
C GLY A 178 -7.96 -4.77 -4.60
N LEU A 179 -7.44 -5.99 -4.55
CA LEU A 179 -8.03 -7.14 -5.24
C LEU A 179 -9.43 -7.47 -4.72
N TRP A 180 -9.65 -7.37 -3.40
CA TRP A 180 -10.95 -7.62 -2.80
C TRP A 180 -12.00 -6.58 -3.21
N PHE A 181 -11.62 -5.29 -3.28
CA PHE A 181 -12.47 -4.24 -3.85
C PHE A 181 -12.88 -4.55 -5.30
N ILE A 182 -11.95 -5.00 -6.14
CA ILE A 182 -12.25 -5.40 -7.52
C ILE A 182 -13.25 -6.57 -7.52
N VAL A 183 -12.98 -7.63 -6.76
CA VAL A 183 -13.86 -8.81 -6.67
C VAL A 183 -15.25 -8.42 -6.19
N MET A 184 -15.36 -7.59 -5.16
CA MET A 184 -16.62 -7.06 -4.64
C MET A 184 -17.38 -6.29 -5.73
N GLY A 185 -16.70 -5.40 -6.46
CA GLY A 185 -17.24 -4.67 -7.61
C GLY A 185 -17.88 -5.59 -8.65
N PHE A 186 -17.15 -6.63 -9.05
CA PHE A 186 -17.66 -7.61 -10.01
C PHE A 186 -18.79 -8.47 -9.43
N ALA A 187 -18.66 -8.97 -8.20
CA ALA A 187 -19.61 -9.92 -7.61
C ALA A 187 -20.99 -9.29 -7.32
N LEU A 188 -21.02 -8.01 -6.97
CA LEU A 188 -22.25 -7.33 -6.55
C LEU A 188 -22.92 -6.52 -7.67
N TRP A 189 -22.16 -6.01 -8.66
CA TRP A 189 -22.70 -5.13 -9.71
C TRP A 189 -22.67 -5.70 -11.13
N VAL A 190 -22.09 -6.90 -11.35
CA VAL A 190 -22.18 -7.57 -12.67
C VAL A 190 -23.23 -8.68 -12.61
N PRO A 191 -24.37 -8.55 -13.31
CA PRO A 191 -25.49 -9.49 -13.20
C PRO A 191 -25.12 -10.96 -13.49
N ALA A 192 -24.17 -11.19 -14.41
CA ALA A 192 -23.71 -12.53 -14.76
C ALA A 192 -22.92 -13.24 -13.64
N LEU A 193 -22.42 -12.50 -12.64
CA LEU A 193 -21.62 -13.01 -11.53
C LEU A 193 -22.42 -13.10 -10.22
N VAL A 194 -23.69 -12.69 -10.23
CA VAL A 194 -24.58 -12.77 -9.06
C VAL A 194 -24.82 -14.25 -8.70
N PRO A 195 -24.72 -14.63 -7.41
CA PRO A 195 -24.96 -15.99 -6.98
C PRO A 195 -26.35 -16.51 -7.36
N ARG A 196 -26.42 -17.79 -7.74
CA ARG A 196 -27.68 -18.43 -8.13
C ARG A 196 -28.75 -18.31 -7.03
N GLY A 197 -29.91 -17.81 -7.42
CA GLY A 197 -31.05 -17.61 -6.52
C GLY A 197 -31.10 -16.22 -5.91
N CYS A 198 -30.08 -15.38 -6.10
CA CYS A 198 -30.11 -13.95 -5.80
C CYS A 198 -30.28 -13.14 -7.09
N HIS A 199 -30.73 -11.89 -6.96
CA HIS A 199 -30.94 -10.99 -8.08
C HIS A 199 -30.41 -9.59 -7.74
N GLY A 200 -30.03 -8.82 -8.76
CA GLY A 200 -29.71 -7.41 -8.56
C GLY A 200 -30.94 -6.68 -8.03
N ALA A 201 -30.76 -5.81 -7.04
CA ALA A 201 -31.84 -4.94 -6.59
C ALA A 201 -32.15 -3.91 -7.69
N GLU A 202 -33.39 -3.87 -8.17
CA GLU A 202 -33.81 -2.81 -9.09
C GLU A 202 -33.86 -1.46 -8.34
N ALA A 203 -33.39 -0.40 -9.01
CA ALA A 203 -33.29 0.97 -8.49
C ALA A 203 -34.66 1.66 -8.25
N GLY A 204 -35.75 0.90 -8.13
CA GLY A 204 -37.12 1.40 -8.04
C GLY A 204 -37.77 1.07 -6.70
N GLY A 205 -37.70 2.00 -5.75
CA GLY A 205 -38.49 1.97 -4.51
C GLY A 205 -37.68 2.38 -3.30
N GLY A 206 -37.93 3.61 -2.82
CA GLY A 206 -37.18 4.26 -1.75
C GLY A 206 -37.05 3.43 -0.47
N ALA A 207 -35.87 2.83 -0.32
CA ALA A 207 -35.16 2.58 0.92
C ALA A 207 -33.85 1.88 0.55
N MET A 208 -32.74 2.41 1.05
CA MET A 208 -31.40 1.82 1.22
C MET A 208 -31.37 0.27 1.09
N ARG A 209 -31.34 -0.26 -0.14
CA ARG A 209 -31.35 -1.70 -0.42
C ARG A 209 -30.02 -2.13 -1.01
N SER A 210 -29.52 -3.24 -0.49
CA SER A 210 -28.28 -3.87 -0.93
C SER A 210 -28.27 -4.11 -2.45
N ALA A 211 -27.12 -3.96 -3.10
CA ALA A 211 -26.93 -4.17 -4.54
C ALA A 211 -27.44 -5.53 -5.03
N VAL A 212 -27.42 -6.54 -4.15
CA VAL A 212 -27.92 -7.89 -4.42
C VAL A 212 -28.93 -8.30 -3.35
N ALA A 213 -30.14 -8.67 -3.78
CA ALA A 213 -31.18 -9.21 -2.93
C ALA A 213 -31.27 -10.74 -3.09
N CYS A 214 -31.29 -11.45 -1.97
CA CYS A 214 -31.51 -12.90 -1.94
C CYS A 214 -32.87 -13.15 -1.27
N PRO A 215 -33.88 -13.68 -2.00
CA PRO A 215 -35.24 -13.86 -1.51
C PRO A 215 -35.42 -15.05 -0.57
N THR A 216 -34.44 -15.98 -0.51
CA THR A 216 -34.49 -17.17 0.34
C THR A 216 -33.22 -17.30 1.18
N ASP A 217 -33.35 -17.83 2.39
CA ASP A 217 -32.23 -18.06 3.31
C ASP A 217 -31.20 -19.04 2.73
N GLU A 218 -31.65 -20.01 1.94
CA GLU A 218 -30.76 -20.97 1.27
C GLU A 218 -29.89 -20.29 0.20
N ALA A 219 -30.47 -19.40 -0.61
CA ALA A 219 -29.71 -18.61 -1.58
C ALA A 219 -28.74 -17.64 -0.88
N ALA A 220 -29.17 -17.01 0.21
CA ALA A 220 -28.32 -16.13 1.01
C ALA A 220 -27.12 -16.90 1.62
N ARG A 221 -27.37 -18.07 2.22
CA ARG A 221 -26.30 -18.93 2.77
C ARG A 221 -25.32 -19.37 1.69
N ARG A 222 -25.82 -19.78 0.51
CA ARG A 222 -24.96 -20.13 -0.63
C ARG A 222 -24.10 -18.95 -1.09
N ALA A 223 -24.67 -17.75 -1.16
CA ALA A 223 -23.95 -16.55 -1.55
C ALA A 223 -22.84 -16.19 -0.55
N VAL A 224 -23.10 -16.29 0.76
CA VAL A 224 -22.11 -16.08 1.82
C VAL A 224 -20.96 -17.09 1.73
N VAL A 225 -21.28 -18.38 1.51
CA VAL A 225 -20.24 -19.41 1.33
C VAL A 225 -19.38 -19.12 0.10
N MET A 226 -20.00 -18.68 -1.00
CA MET A 226 -19.27 -18.29 -2.21
C MET A 226 -18.35 -17.08 -1.97
N ALA A 227 -18.82 -16.07 -1.22
CA ALA A 227 -18.00 -14.92 -0.83
C ALA A 227 -16.79 -15.33 0.01
N ASN A 228 -16.98 -16.21 1.01
CA ASN A 228 -15.89 -16.74 1.84
C ASN A 228 -14.88 -17.55 1.02
N LEU A 229 -15.36 -18.32 0.04
CA LEU A 229 -14.50 -19.05 -0.88
C LEU A 229 -13.68 -18.07 -1.75
N GLN A 230 -14.32 -17.08 -2.38
CA GLN A 230 -13.62 -16.05 -3.15
C GLN A 230 -12.54 -15.36 -2.31
N PHE A 231 -12.88 -14.95 -1.09
CA PHE A 231 -11.94 -14.32 -0.16
C PHE A 231 -10.73 -15.21 0.12
N SER A 232 -10.96 -16.49 0.40
CA SER A 232 -9.91 -17.48 0.66
C SER A 232 -8.99 -17.69 -0.55
N TRP A 233 -9.56 -17.75 -1.76
CA TRP A 233 -8.79 -17.90 -3.01
C TRP A 233 -7.95 -16.66 -3.32
N VAL A 234 -8.50 -15.46 -3.14
CA VAL A 234 -7.75 -14.22 -3.33
C VAL A 234 -6.62 -14.13 -2.29
N LEU A 235 -6.89 -14.45 -1.03
CA LEU A 235 -5.88 -14.49 0.03
C LEU A 235 -4.74 -15.47 -0.33
N ALA A 236 -5.07 -16.69 -0.77
CA ALA A 236 -4.09 -17.66 -1.22
C ALA A 236 -3.27 -17.14 -2.41
N GLY A 237 -3.92 -16.50 -3.39
CA GLY A 237 -3.26 -15.87 -4.54
C GLY A 237 -2.29 -14.76 -4.13
N VAL A 238 -2.68 -13.88 -3.21
CA VAL A 238 -1.83 -12.80 -2.68
C VAL A 238 -0.60 -13.37 -1.97
N TRP A 239 -0.77 -14.40 -1.14
CA TRP A 239 0.36 -15.04 -0.48
C TRP A 239 1.27 -15.77 -1.47
N ALA A 240 0.71 -16.44 -2.48
CA ALA A 240 1.49 -17.09 -3.52
C ALA A 240 2.31 -16.06 -4.34
N VAL A 241 1.70 -14.94 -4.75
CA VAL A 241 2.41 -13.84 -5.43
C VAL A 241 3.49 -13.26 -4.53
N THR A 242 3.18 -12.96 -3.28
CA THR A 242 4.15 -12.44 -2.30
C THR A 242 5.33 -13.39 -2.12
N ALA A 243 5.07 -14.68 -1.94
CA ALA A 243 6.10 -15.70 -1.82
C ALA A 243 6.95 -15.80 -3.10
N TYR A 244 6.30 -15.80 -4.27
CA TYR A 244 6.98 -15.79 -5.56
C TYR A 244 7.92 -14.58 -5.69
N LEU A 245 7.47 -13.38 -5.33
CA LEU A 245 8.30 -12.17 -5.34
C LEU A 245 9.50 -12.31 -4.40
N CYS A 246 9.29 -12.77 -3.16
CA CYS A 246 10.35 -12.99 -2.18
C CYS A 246 11.44 -13.98 -2.65
N LEU A 247 11.05 -14.99 -3.44
CA LEU A 247 11.95 -16.01 -3.99
C LEU A 247 12.65 -15.56 -5.28
N ARG A 248 11.92 -14.97 -6.24
CA ARG A 248 12.41 -14.74 -7.61
C ARG A 248 13.13 -13.42 -7.82
N VAL A 249 12.81 -12.38 -7.07
CA VAL A 249 13.43 -11.05 -7.25
C VAL A 249 14.96 -11.07 -6.98
N GLY A 250 15.49 -12.16 -6.41
CA GLY A 250 16.92 -12.41 -6.19
C GLY A 250 17.66 -13.22 -7.27
N GLY A 251 16.99 -13.75 -8.31
CA GLY A 251 17.66 -14.56 -9.34
C GLY A 251 18.63 -13.79 -10.25
N SER A 252 18.68 -12.45 -10.16
CA SER A 252 19.41 -11.63 -11.12
C SER A 252 20.72 -11.01 -10.62
N ARG A 253 21.03 -10.98 -9.32
CA ARG A 253 22.30 -10.41 -8.81
C ARG A 253 22.73 -11.03 -7.49
N SER A 254 23.36 -12.20 -7.56
CA SER A 254 24.46 -12.52 -6.66
C SER A 254 25.68 -11.74 -7.14
N MET A 255 25.71 -10.43 -6.90
CA MET A 255 26.96 -9.67 -6.99
C MET A 255 27.66 -9.89 -5.66
N GLU A 256 28.35 -11.03 -5.58
CA GLU A 256 29.39 -11.27 -4.60
C GLU A 256 30.33 -10.07 -4.64
N TYR A 257 30.36 -9.29 -3.55
CA TYR A 257 31.29 -8.18 -3.42
C TYR A 257 32.70 -8.79 -3.40
N ARG A 258 33.33 -8.91 -4.57
CA ARG A 258 34.73 -9.27 -4.66
C ARG A 258 35.52 -8.06 -4.17
N GLN A 259 35.93 -8.12 -2.91
CA GLN A 259 36.89 -7.19 -2.36
C GLN A 259 38.12 -7.23 -3.29
N ILE A 260 38.39 -6.13 -4.00
CA ILE A 260 39.60 -5.99 -4.79
C ILE A 260 40.73 -6.01 -3.76
N GLN A 261 41.42 -7.14 -3.64
CA GLN A 261 42.67 -7.20 -2.93
C GLN A 261 43.60 -6.20 -3.64
N ALA A 262 43.96 -5.14 -2.92
CA ALA A 262 45.04 -4.28 -3.37
C ALA A 262 46.27 -5.17 -3.60
N PRO A 263 47.03 -4.99 -4.69
CA PRO A 263 48.25 -5.74 -4.89
C PRO A 263 49.12 -5.60 -3.65
N SER A 264 49.50 -6.72 -3.03
CA SER A 264 50.54 -6.72 -2.01
C SER A 264 51.77 -6.08 -2.64
N GLY A 265 52.11 -4.88 -2.18
CA GLY A 265 53.38 -4.24 -2.48
C GLY A 265 54.48 -5.08 -1.87
N GLY A 266 54.96 -6.04 -2.64
CA GLY A 266 56.17 -6.80 -2.37
C GLY A 266 57.28 -6.28 -3.28
N ASP A 267 58.33 -5.80 -2.63
CA ASP A 267 59.68 -5.57 -3.14
C ASP A 267 59.88 -4.39 -4.11
N VAL A 268 60.32 -3.25 -3.57
CA VAL A 268 61.67 -2.68 -3.81
C VAL A 268 61.98 -1.64 -2.71
N GLY A 269 63.11 -1.81 -2.02
CA GLY A 269 63.89 -0.69 -1.49
C GLY A 269 63.90 -0.51 0.04
N ALA A 270 64.84 -1.18 0.70
CA ALA A 270 65.35 -0.77 2.00
C ALA A 270 65.88 0.67 1.94
N LEU A 271 65.63 1.47 2.99
CA LEU A 271 66.56 2.42 3.62
C LEU A 271 65.84 3.21 4.74
N ALA A 272 66.29 2.97 5.98
CA ALA A 272 66.39 3.84 7.16
C ALA A 272 65.33 4.94 7.44
N GLY A 273 64.78 4.93 8.65
CA GLY A 273 64.18 6.12 9.27
C GLY A 273 63.18 5.82 10.39
N ASP A 274 63.66 5.93 11.63
CA ASP A 274 62.92 5.86 12.89
C ASP A 274 62.01 7.09 13.07
N GLY A 275 60.82 6.93 13.69
CA GLY A 275 60.03 8.05 14.23
C GLY A 275 58.55 8.19 13.86
N ASP A 276 57.69 7.77 14.80
CA ASP A 276 56.46 8.42 15.30
C ASP A 276 55.12 8.46 14.50
N ALA A 277 54.05 8.16 15.26
CA ALA A 277 52.59 8.38 15.16
C ALA A 277 51.90 8.58 13.78
N THR A 278 50.78 7.93 13.44
CA THR A 278 49.43 8.27 13.94
C THR A 278 48.33 7.41 13.27
N GLN A 279 47.20 7.27 13.98
CA GLN A 279 45.86 6.80 13.60
C GLN A 279 45.56 6.47 12.12
N SER A 280 45.04 5.25 11.89
CA SER A 280 44.37 4.86 10.65
C SER A 280 43.13 5.73 10.40
N GLN A 281 43.32 6.78 9.61
CA GLN A 281 42.25 7.65 9.12
C GLN A 281 41.44 6.88 8.06
N LYS A 282 40.18 6.59 8.39
CA LYS A 282 39.20 5.98 7.49
C LYS A 282 38.98 6.92 6.29
N ARG A 283 39.68 6.68 5.18
CA ARG A 283 39.51 7.43 3.92
C ARG A 283 38.15 7.09 3.31
N VAL A 284 37.19 8.00 3.48
CA VAL A 284 35.97 8.04 2.68
C VAL A 284 36.33 8.70 1.36
N PHE A 285 36.26 7.96 0.26
CA PHE A 285 36.40 8.54 -1.07
C PHE A 285 35.06 9.18 -1.47
N PRO A 286 35.04 10.47 -1.86
CA PRO A 286 33.87 11.04 -2.51
C PRO A 286 33.72 10.39 -3.90
N VAL A 287 32.53 9.86 -4.19
CA VAL A 287 32.15 9.52 -5.56
C VAL A 287 31.94 10.86 -6.26
N SER A 288 32.84 11.16 -7.19
CA SER A 288 32.71 12.29 -8.09
C SER A 288 31.68 11.92 -9.16
N ASP A 289 30.54 12.62 -9.15
CA ASP A 289 29.63 12.63 -10.29
C ASP A 289 30.39 13.18 -11.50
N ASN A 290 30.39 12.45 -12.62
CA ASN A 290 30.61 12.98 -13.95
C ASN A 290 30.16 11.98 -15.03
N VAL A 291 29.23 12.48 -15.86
CA VAL A 291 28.71 12.01 -17.17
C VAL A 291 27.61 10.95 -17.15
#